data_AF-A0A453GRB9-F1
#
_entry.id   AF-A0A453GRB9-F1
#
_cell.length_a   1.000
_cell.length_b   1.000
_cell.length_c   1.000
_cell.angle_alpha   90.00
_cell.angle_beta   90.00
_cell.angle_gamma   90.00
#
_symmetry.space_group_name_H-M   'P 1'
#
loop_
_entity.id
_entity.type
_entity.pdbx_description
1 polymer ?
#
loop_
_entity_poly.entity_id
_entity_poly.type
_entity_poly.pdbx_seq_one_letter_code
_entity_poly.pdbx_strand_id
1 'polypeptide(L)'
;MKQSAIGYVARSSLLSKGVSLLASFIGSLQASVTRSIVKRFLGSSWSATAIDAGCSHLLQYHTMRNVLFMAKTEFQKLNEEPDWNFIRAKQAQIAFLFGVDDHWGPLTHLEEISKHAPRVALSIEKEGHTHGYCCTEAGSFWVADYAANLIKNQMLVGDS
;
A
#
# COMPACT_ATOMS: atom_id res chain seq x y z
N MET A 1 -11.80 0.82 3.98
CA MET A 1 -12.05 -0.59 4.35
C MET A 1 -10.95 -0.97 5.34
N LYS A 2 -11.28 -1.43 6.55
CA LYS A 2 -10.24 -1.68 7.58
C LYS A 2 -9.29 -2.82 7.16
N GLN A 3 -8.01 -2.74 7.52
CA GLN A 3 -7.00 -3.79 7.29
C GLN A 3 -7.49 -5.18 7.69
N SER A 4 -8.14 -5.26 8.87
CA SER A 4 -8.67 -6.51 9.41
C SER A 4 -9.73 -7.15 8.51
N ALA A 5 -10.53 -6.35 7.80
CA ALA A 5 -11.52 -6.84 6.85
C ALA A 5 -10.85 -7.40 5.59
N ILE A 6 -9.83 -6.72 5.07
CA ILE A 6 -9.03 -7.19 3.92
C ILE A 6 -8.37 -8.52 4.30
N GLY A 7 -7.70 -8.57 5.45
CA GLY A 7 -7.05 -9.78 5.93
C GLY A 7 -8.01 -10.92 6.22
N TYR A 8 -9.26 -10.64 6.65
CA TYR A 8 -10.29 -11.66 6.83
C TYR A 8 -10.75 -12.25 5.48
N VAL A 9 -11.03 -11.40 4.50
CA VAL A 9 -11.42 -11.83 3.14
C VAL A 9 -10.29 -12.62 2.49
N ALA A 10 -9.05 -12.14 2.57
CA ALA A 10 -7.87 -12.78 1.98
C ALA A 10 -7.57 -14.15 2.59
N ARG A 11 -7.74 -14.32 3.92
CA ARG A 11 -7.52 -15.59 4.62
C ARG A 11 -8.61 -16.63 4.35
N SER A 12 -9.85 -16.19 4.11
CA SER A 12 -10.97 -17.10 3.85
C SER A 12 -10.98 -17.59 2.40
N SER A 13 -10.84 -18.90 2.21
CA SER A 13 -10.90 -19.53 0.88
C SER A 13 -12.24 -19.27 0.18
N LEU A 14 -13.35 -19.32 0.91
CA LEU A 14 -14.68 -19.08 0.36
C LEU A 14 -14.87 -17.61 -0.04
N LEU A 15 -14.57 -16.67 0.85
CA LEU A 15 -14.76 -15.24 0.58
C LEU A 15 -13.82 -14.75 -0.52
N SER A 16 -12.57 -15.19 -0.51
CA SER A 16 -11.62 -14.81 -1.54
C SER A 16 -12.03 -15.34 -2.92
N LYS A 17 -12.56 -16.57 -3.02
CA LYS A 17 -13.17 -17.07 -4.26
C LYS A 17 -14.38 -16.24 -4.67
N GLY A 18 -15.25 -15.89 -3.73
CA GLY A 18 -16.43 -15.05 -3.97
C GLY A 18 -16.07 -13.67 -4.54
N VAL A 19 -15.09 -12.99 -3.93
CA VAL A 19 -14.59 -11.70 -4.42
C VAL A 19 -13.96 -11.83 -5.80
N SER A 20 -13.22 -12.91 -6.05
CA SER A 20 -12.60 -13.15 -7.37
C SER A 20 -13.64 -13.44 -8.44
N LEU A 21 -14.72 -14.16 -8.11
CA LEU A 21 -15.86 -14.37 -9.01
C LEU A 21 -16.58 -13.06 -9.31
N LEU A 22 -16.82 -12.23 -8.29
CA LEU A 22 -17.43 -10.91 -8.46
C LEU A 22 -16.57 -10.01 -9.36
N ALA A 23 -15.25 -10.00 -9.16
CA ALA A 23 -14.33 -9.26 -10.02
C ALA A 23 -14.43 -9.74 -11.48
N SER A 24 -14.40 -11.07 -11.69
CA SER A 24 -14.53 -11.67 -13.03
C SER A 24 -15.87 -11.38 -13.69
N PHE A 25 -16.96 -11.33 -12.92
CA PHE A 25 -18.28 -10.97 -13.43
C PHE A 25 -18.33 -9.51 -13.88
N ILE A 26 -17.76 -8.58 -13.11
CA ILE A 26 -17.64 -7.18 -13.51
C ILE A 26 -16.74 -7.05 -14.76
N GLY A 27 -15.66 -7.82 -14.81
CA GLY A 27 -14.74 -7.89 -15.94
C GLY A 27 -15.38 -8.42 -17.23
N SER A 28 -16.46 -9.20 -17.13
CA SER A 28 -17.18 -9.75 -18.29
C SER A 28 -18.32 -8.84 -18.79
N LEU A 29 -18.58 -7.71 -18.12
CA LEU A 29 -19.57 -6.74 -18.60
C LEU A 29 -19.06 -6.01 -19.86
N GLN A 30 -19.93 -5.24 -20.51
CA GLN A 30 -19.51 -4.39 -21.62
C GLN A 30 -18.42 -3.41 -21.18
N ALA A 31 -17.42 -3.18 -22.03
CA ALA A 31 -16.23 -2.40 -21.69
C ALA A 31 -16.54 -1.00 -21.14
N SER A 32 -17.55 -0.31 -21.68
CA SER A 32 -17.99 1.01 -21.18
C SER A 32 -18.57 0.94 -19.75
N VAL A 33 -19.31 -0.12 -19.44
CA VAL A 33 -19.89 -0.37 -18.12
C VAL A 33 -18.79 -0.72 -17.12
N THR A 34 -17.92 -1.66 -17.46
CA THR A 34 -16.76 -2.05 -16.63
C THR A 34 -15.88 -0.84 -16.32
N ARG A 35 -15.52 -0.06 -17.35
CA ARG A 35 -14.73 1.17 -17.18
C ARG A 35 -15.41 2.18 -16.27
N SER A 36 -16.73 2.35 -16.41
CA SER A 36 -17.50 3.26 -15.55
C SER A 36 -17.51 2.81 -14.08
N ILE A 37 -17.66 1.50 -13.84
CA ILE A 37 -17.59 0.91 -12.50
C ILE A 37 -16.20 1.12 -11.90
N VAL A 38 -15.13 0.74 -12.62
CA VAL A 38 -13.75 0.87 -12.13
C VAL A 38 -13.41 2.32 -11.83
N LYS A 39 -13.71 3.26 -12.75
CA LYS A 39 -13.45 4.69 -12.55
C LYS A 39 -14.20 5.26 -11.35
N ARG A 40 -15.45 4.84 -11.14
CA ARG A 40 -16.29 5.37 -10.06
C ARG A 40 -15.93 4.82 -8.69
N PHE A 41 -15.61 3.54 -8.59
CA PHE A 41 -15.46 2.84 -7.30
C PHE A 41 -14.01 2.58 -6.89
N LEU A 42 -13.07 2.50 -7.84
CA LEU A 42 -11.68 2.11 -7.56
C LEU A 42 -10.67 3.19 -7.93
N GLY A 43 -10.92 3.94 -9.01
CA GLY A 43 -9.90 4.77 -9.63
C GLY A 43 -10.34 6.21 -9.93
N SER A 44 -11.03 6.87 -9.01
CA SER A 44 -11.36 8.30 -9.17
C SER A 44 -10.12 9.17 -9.37
N SER A 45 -8.99 8.75 -8.79
CA SER A 45 -7.66 9.36 -8.91
C SER A 45 -6.72 8.63 -9.87
N TRP A 46 -7.16 7.54 -10.51
CA TRP A 46 -6.30 6.74 -11.38
C TRP A 46 -6.17 7.39 -12.76
N SER A 47 -4.99 7.26 -13.37
CA SER A 47 -4.78 7.63 -14.76
C SER A 47 -5.63 6.78 -15.70
N ALA A 48 -5.88 7.25 -16.93
CA ALA A 48 -6.61 6.48 -17.94
C ALA A 48 -5.99 5.08 -18.16
N THR A 49 -4.66 5.01 -18.21
CA THR A 49 -3.91 3.76 -18.34
C THR A 49 -4.12 2.82 -17.15
N ALA A 50 -4.13 3.34 -15.91
CA ALA A 50 -4.39 2.54 -14.73
C ALA A 50 -5.83 2.00 -14.70
N ILE A 51 -6.81 2.79 -15.17
CA ILE A 51 -8.18 2.33 -15.38
C ILE A 51 -8.23 1.20 -16.41
N ASP A 52 -7.54 1.35 -17.55
CA ASP A 52 -7.50 0.33 -18.61
C ASP A 52 -6.85 -0.98 -18.14
N ALA A 53 -5.74 -0.89 -17.41
CA ALA A 53 -5.11 -2.04 -16.76
C ALA A 53 -6.05 -2.69 -15.72
N GLY A 54 -6.76 -1.89 -14.93
CA GLY A 54 -7.77 -2.36 -14.00
C GLY A 54 -8.87 -3.17 -14.70
N CYS A 55 -9.41 -2.64 -15.80
CA CYS A 55 -10.47 -3.28 -16.56
C CYS A 55 -10.01 -4.58 -17.24
N SER A 56 -8.82 -4.57 -17.85
CA SER A 56 -8.33 -5.66 -18.70
C SER A 56 -7.61 -6.78 -17.92
N HIS A 57 -6.91 -6.45 -16.84
CA HIS A 57 -6.05 -7.39 -16.12
C HIS A 57 -6.51 -7.67 -14.69
N LEU A 58 -6.89 -6.64 -13.93
CA LEU A 58 -7.21 -6.80 -12.50
C LEU A 58 -8.54 -7.53 -12.28
N LEU A 59 -9.54 -7.27 -13.13
CA LEU A 59 -10.87 -7.89 -13.04
C LEU A 59 -10.92 -9.33 -13.57
N GLN A 60 -9.78 -10.00 -13.78
CA GLN A 60 -9.75 -11.42 -14.11
C GLN A 60 -9.78 -12.27 -12.83
N TYR A 61 -10.51 -13.38 -12.86
CA TYR A 61 -10.63 -14.29 -11.71
C TYR A 61 -9.26 -14.69 -11.13
N HIS A 62 -8.34 -15.16 -11.99
CA HIS A 62 -7.03 -15.65 -11.55
C HIS A 62 -6.12 -14.52 -11.05
N THR A 63 -6.17 -13.35 -11.67
CA THR A 63 -5.44 -12.17 -11.19
C THR A 63 -5.92 -11.77 -9.81
N MET A 64 -7.24 -11.66 -9.59
CA MET A 64 -7.79 -11.31 -8.28
C MET A 64 -7.50 -12.38 -7.22
N ARG A 65 -7.51 -13.67 -7.60
CA ARG A 65 -7.08 -14.76 -6.71
C ARG A 65 -5.63 -14.60 -6.29
N ASN A 66 -4.75 -14.21 -7.20
CA ASN A 66 -3.34 -13.98 -6.90
C ASN A 66 -3.16 -12.74 -6.01
N VAL A 67 -3.87 -11.64 -6.28
CA VAL A 67 -3.86 -10.43 -5.43
C VAL A 67 -4.27 -10.77 -3.99
N LEU A 68 -5.38 -11.51 -3.82
CA LEU A 68 -5.84 -11.90 -2.49
C LEU A 68 -4.92 -12.92 -1.81
N PHE A 69 -4.26 -13.78 -2.58
CA PHE A 69 -3.23 -14.66 -2.05
C PHE A 69 -2.01 -13.87 -1.55
N MET A 70 -1.52 -12.91 -2.33
CA MET A 70 -0.42 -12.03 -1.92
C MET A 70 -0.79 -11.24 -0.66
N ALA A 71 -1.99 -10.64 -0.63
CA ALA A 71 -2.51 -9.94 0.55
C ALA A 71 -2.56 -10.84 1.79
N LYS A 72 -3.00 -12.10 1.63
CA LYS A 72 -2.99 -13.09 2.72
C LYS A 72 -1.56 -13.31 3.23
N THR A 73 -0.62 -13.60 2.34
CA THR A 73 0.76 -13.91 2.73
C THR A 73 1.50 -12.71 3.31
N GLU A 74 1.21 -11.51 2.80
CA GLU A 74 1.78 -10.27 3.30
C GLU A 74 1.30 -9.98 4.71
N PHE A 75 -0.01 -10.06 4.97
CA PHE A 75 -0.53 -9.89 6.33
C PHE A 75 -0.09 -11.00 7.28
N GLN A 76 0.18 -12.22 6.79
CA GLN A 76 0.78 -13.26 7.63
C GLN A 76 2.19 -12.87 8.07
N LYS A 77 3.04 -12.45 7.13
CA LYS A 77 4.41 -11.98 7.41
C LYS A 77 4.45 -10.71 8.23
N LEU A 78 3.50 -9.80 8.02
CA LEU A 78 3.43 -8.52 8.75
C LEU A 78 3.14 -8.72 10.25
N ASN A 79 2.57 -9.88 10.64
CA ASN A 79 2.39 -10.24 12.05
C ASN A 79 3.63 -10.90 12.67
N GLU A 80 4.67 -11.21 11.89
CA GLU A 80 5.92 -11.74 12.41
C GLU A 80 6.74 -10.59 13.02
N GLU A 81 7.56 -10.92 14.03
CA GLU A 81 8.40 -9.92 14.69
C GLU A 81 9.47 -9.38 13.71
N PRO A 82 9.59 -8.05 13.52
CA PRO A 82 10.63 -7.46 12.70
C PRO A 82 12.04 -7.76 13.24
N ASP A 83 13.05 -7.78 12.37
CA ASP A 83 14.44 -7.82 12.81
C ASP A 83 14.86 -6.48 13.41
N TRP A 84 14.57 -6.31 14.71
CA TRP A 84 14.87 -5.10 15.44
C TRP A 84 16.37 -4.81 15.55
N ASN A 85 17.21 -5.85 15.52
CA ASN A 85 18.66 -5.68 15.55
C ASN A 85 19.13 -5.02 14.24
N PHE A 86 18.64 -5.51 13.10
CA PHE A 86 18.90 -4.90 11.81
C PHE A 86 18.41 -3.46 11.74
N ILE A 87 17.15 -3.20 12.12
CA ILE A 87 16.55 -1.85 12.07
C ILE A 87 17.37 -0.87 12.93
N ARG A 88 17.73 -1.25 14.16
CA ARG A 88 18.57 -0.41 15.03
C ARG A 88 19.96 -0.19 14.45
N ALA A 89 20.60 -1.24 13.92
CA ALA A 89 21.92 -1.12 13.30
C ALA A 89 21.92 -0.19 12.08
N LYS A 90 20.78 -0.09 11.39
CA LYS A 90 20.60 0.69 10.15
C LYS A 90 19.73 1.93 10.33
N GLN A 91 19.47 2.38 11.56
CA GLN A 91 18.52 3.47 11.83
C GLN A 91 18.88 4.82 11.16
N ALA A 92 20.16 5.06 10.87
CA ALA A 92 20.61 6.23 10.12
C ALA A 92 20.53 6.05 8.59
N GLN A 93 20.16 4.88 8.09
CA GLN A 93 20.10 4.54 6.65
C GLN A 93 18.69 4.17 6.20
N ILE A 94 17.73 4.09 7.12
CA ILE A 94 16.36 3.66 6.88
C ILE A 94 15.41 4.77 7.34
N ALA A 95 14.39 5.03 6.54
CA ALA A 95 13.23 5.83 6.91
C ALA A 95 11.95 5.04 6.63
N PHE A 96 10.95 5.18 7.50
CA PHE A 96 9.62 4.62 7.25
C PHE A 96 8.60 5.75 7.08
N LEU A 97 7.84 5.66 6.01
CA LEU A 97 6.82 6.62 5.62
C LEU A 97 5.46 5.93 5.71
N PHE A 98 4.52 6.55 6.40
CA PHE A 98 3.18 6.03 6.65
C PHE A 98 2.12 7.00 6.10
N GLY A 99 1.00 6.47 5.62
CA GLY A 99 -0.19 7.27 5.34
C GLY A 99 -1.11 7.33 6.55
N VAL A 100 -1.75 8.48 6.81
CA VAL A 100 -2.72 8.62 7.91
C VAL A 100 -3.93 7.68 7.80
N ASP A 101 -4.34 7.32 6.57
CA ASP A 101 -5.41 6.35 6.28
C ASP A 101 -4.88 5.09 5.56
N ASP A 102 -3.61 4.74 5.81
CA ASP A 102 -3.01 3.53 5.26
C ASP A 102 -3.53 2.29 5.99
N HIS A 103 -4.55 1.68 5.38
CA HIS A 103 -5.13 0.44 5.84
C HIS A 103 -4.25 -0.79 5.60
N TRP A 104 -3.10 -0.68 4.96
CA TRP A 104 -2.18 -1.79 4.72
C TRP A 104 -0.96 -1.71 5.65
N GLY A 105 -0.48 -0.50 5.92
CA GLY A 105 0.54 -0.17 6.92
C GLY A 105 -0.03 0.73 8.03
N PRO A 106 -0.73 0.18 9.04
CA PRO A 106 -1.37 0.97 10.09
C PRO A 106 -0.35 1.72 10.95
N LEU A 107 -0.76 2.87 11.50
CA LEU A 107 0.08 3.70 12.38
C LEU A 107 0.53 2.98 13.66
N THR A 108 -0.11 1.87 14.05
CA THR A 108 0.37 1.01 15.14
C THR A 108 1.79 0.49 14.90
N HIS A 109 2.18 0.25 13.63
CA HIS A 109 3.56 -0.15 13.31
C HIS A 109 4.54 1.02 13.45
N LEU A 110 4.11 2.25 13.13
CA LEU A 110 4.91 3.44 13.40
C LEU A 110 5.18 3.57 14.90
N GLU A 111 4.16 3.40 15.73
CA GLU A 111 4.30 3.43 17.19
C GLU A 111 5.27 2.35 17.68
N GLU A 112 5.19 1.14 17.15
CA GLU A 112 6.10 0.04 17.49
C GLU A 112 7.55 0.36 17.10
N ILE A 113 7.79 0.82 15.86
CA ILE A 113 9.13 1.22 15.40
C ILE A 113 9.68 2.35 16.27
N SER A 114 8.87 3.35 16.63
CA SER A 114 9.30 4.46 17.48
C SER A 114 9.80 4.01 18.86
N LYS A 115 9.24 2.92 19.40
CA LYS A 115 9.64 2.34 20.69
C LYS A 115 10.93 1.51 20.57
N HIS A 116 11.04 0.69 19.54
CA HIS A 116 12.15 -0.27 19.38
C HIS A 116 13.39 0.32 18.68
N ALA A 117 13.22 1.39 17.90
CA ALA A 117 14.28 2.06 17.13
C ALA A 117 14.05 3.59 17.08
N PRO A 118 14.21 4.31 18.22
CA PRO A 118 13.77 5.70 18.37
C PRO A 118 14.53 6.73 17.52
N ARG A 119 15.66 6.38 16.88
CA ARG A 119 16.41 7.29 16.00
C ARG A 119 16.16 7.05 14.51
N VAL A 120 15.29 6.11 14.17
CA VAL A 120 14.83 5.91 12.79
C VAL A 120 14.01 7.12 12.34
N ALA A 121 14.21 7.57 11.11
CA ALA A 121 13.37 8.62 10.53
C ALA A 121 11.95 8.07 10.26
N LEU A 122 10.96 8.73 10.84
CA LEU A 122 9.54 8.39 10.70
C LEU A 122 8.78 9.59 10.16
N SER A 123 7.91 9.36 9.19
CA SER A 123 7.05 10.40 8.62
C SER A 123 5.64 9.90 8.39
N ILE A 124 4.67 10.80 8.54
CA ILE A 124 3.25 10.54 8.29
C ILE A 124 2.77 11.52 7.22
N GLU A 125 2.27 10.99 6.12
CA GLU A 125 1.49 11.70 5.11
C GLU A 125 0.12 12.04 5.72
N LYS A 126 -0.29 13.31 5.67
CA LYS A 126 -1.48 13.85 6.38
C LYS A 126 -2.60 14.32 5.46
N GLU A 127 -2.39 14.40 4.16
CA GLU A 127 -3.39 14.80 3.16
C GLU A 127 -4.41 13.70 2.86
N GLY A 128 -4.21 12.50 3.41
CA GLY A 128 -5.17 11.41 3.33
C GLY A 128 -4.97 10.56 2.09
N HIS A 129 -3.74 10.48 1.57
CA HIS A 129 -3.44 9.56 0.49
C HIS A 129 -3.55 8.11 1.00
N THR A 130 -4.19 7.24 0.20
CA THR A 130 -4.33 5.80 0.53
C THR A 130 -2.98 5.08 0.48
N HIS A 131 -2.89 3.80 0.89
CA HIS A 131 -1.66 2.98 0.83
C HIS A 131 -0.83 3.14 -0.46
N GLY A 132 -1.50 3.22 -1.62
CA GLY A 132 -0.87 3.51 -2.90
C GLY A 132 -0.63 5.00 -3.14
N TYR A 133 -0.12 5.75 -2.16
CA TYR A 133 0.08 7.20 -2.30
C TYR A 133 1.14 7.54 -3.36
N CYS A 134 2.09 6.65 -3.61
CA CYS A 134 3.00 6.74 -4.77
C CYS A 134 2.32 6.55 -6.14
N CYS A 135 1.00 6.26 -6.18
CA CYS A 135 0.23 6.17 -7.42
C CYS A 135 -0.53 7.47 -7.75
N THR A 136 -0.47 8.48 -6.88
CA THR A 136 -0.97 9.83 -7.17
C THR A 136 0.21 10.78 -7.36
N GLU A 137 0.00 11.86 -8.12
CA GLU A 137 1.05 12.88 -8.32
C GLU A 137 1.44 13.51 -6.98
N ALA A 138 0.46 13.94 -6.18
CA ALA A 138 0.69 14.56 -4.88
C ALA A 138 1.44 13.63 -3.90
N GLY A 139 1.01 12.37 -3.77
CA GLY A 139 1.68 11.42 -2.88
C GLY A 139 3.06 11.01 -3.38
N SER A 140 3.27 10.90 -4.70
CA SER A 140 4.60 10.68 -5.29
C SER A 140 5.54 11.84 -5.01
N PHE A 141 5.06 13.07 -5.17
CA PHE A 141 5.83 14.27 -4.89
C PHE A 141 6.22 14.34 -3.41
N TRP A 142 5.28 14.07 -2.50
CA TRP A 142 5.54 14.04 -1.06
C TRP A 142 6.66 13.04 -0.69
N VAL A 143 6.62 11.81 -1.22
CA VAL A 143 7.68 10.81 -0.98
C VAL A 143 9.02 11.30 -1.52
N ALA A 144 9.03 11.81 -2.74
CA ALA A 144 10.25 12.25 -3.41
C ALA A 144 10.90 13.44 -2.68
N ASP A 145 10.11 14.44 -2.29
CA ASP A 145 10.57 15.60 -1.53
C ASP A 145 11.13 15.19 -0.17
N TYR A 146 10.41 14.32 0.56
CA TYR A 146 10.88 13.81 1.85
C TYR A 146 12.20 13.04 1.73
N ALA A 147 12.31 12.13 0.75
CA ALA A 147 13.52 11.35 0.51
C ALA A 147 14.70 12.24 0.10
N ALA A 148 14.49 13.22 -0.79
CA ALA A 148 15.51 14.16 -1.22
C ALA A 148 16.05 14.99 -0.05
N ASN A 149 15.15 15.48 0.82
CA ASN A 149 15.53 16.23 2.02
C ASN A 149 16.33 15.38 3.01
N LEU A 150 15.97 14.10 3.21
CA LEU A 150 16.75 13.18 4.05
C LEU A 150 18.17 12.98 3.52
N ILE A 151 18.31 12.71 2.22
CA ILE A 151 19.62 12.50 1.58
C ILE A 151 20.48 13.76 1.73
N LYS A 152 19.90 14.94 1.45
CA LYS A 152 20.60 16.22 1.57
C LYS A 152 21.11 16.46 3.00
N ASN A 153 20.26 16.20 4.01
CA ASN A 153 20.65 16.36 5.40
C ASN A 153 21.78 15.40 5.82
N GLN A 154 21.80 14.17 5.28
CA GLN A 154 22.90 13.23 5.56
C GLN A 154 24.22 13.67 4.93
N MET A 155 24.20 14.19 3.70
CA MET A 155 25.40 14.72 3.05
C MET A 155 26.00 15.88 3.85
N LEU A 156 25.15 16.80 4.32
CA LEU A 156 25.60 17.96 5.11
C LEU A 156 26.21 17.57 6.47
N VAL A 157 25.69 16.52 7.11
CA VAL A 157 26.22 16.00 8.38
C VAL A 157 27.50 15.19 8.18
N GLY A 158 27.69 14.55 7.02
CA GLY A 158 28.89 13.77 6.69
C GLY A 158 30.11 14.60 6.31
N ASP A 159 29.91 15.85 5.88
CA ASP A 159 30.96 16.81 5.52
C ASP A 159 31.41 17.69 6.71
N SER A 160 30.89 17.44 7.92
CA SER A 160 31.18 18.17 9.17
C SER A 160 32.04 17.34 10.13
#